data_AF-A0A957NA42-F1
#
_entry.id   AF-A0A957NA42-F1
#
_cell.length_a   1.000
_cell.length_b   1.000
_cell.length_c   1.000
_cell.angle_alpha   90.00
_cell.angle_beta   90.00
_cell.angle_gamma   90.00
#
_symmetry.space_group_name_H-M   'P 1'
#
loop_
_entity.id
_entity.type
_entity.pdbx_description
1 polymer ?
#
loop_
_entity_poly.entity_id
_entity_poly.type
_entity_poly.pdbx_seq_one_letter_code
_entity_poly.pdbx_strand_id
1 'polypeptide(L)'
;VTALASAFTDVTGRAPVYGGVPGSTDGTILNARAGVPIVTCGPGDIHIPHHVDEWVSIDEIKVAVRMYVLATMRFLGVRDA
;
A
#
# COMPACT_ATOMS: atom_id res chain seq x y z
N VAL A 1 -0.98 -9.81 0.77
CA VAL A 1 -2.30 -9.16 0.81
C VAL A 1 -2.88 -9.10 2.22
N THR A 2 -3.07 -10.22 2.92
CA THR A 2 -3.73 -10.29 4.24
C THR A 2 -3.15 -9.33 5.30
N ALA A 3 -1.82 -9.26 5.44
CA ALA A 3 -1.17 -8.38 6.41
C ALA A 3 -1.43 -6.88 6.15
N LEU A 4 -1.43 -6.45 4.89
CA LEU A 4 -1.76 -5.08 4.51
C LEU A 4 -3.25 -4.79 4.70
N ALA A 5 -4.12 -5.72 4.28
CA ALA A 5 -5.56 -5.60 4.41
C ALA A 5 -6.01 -5.45 5.87
N SER A 6 -5.48 -6.28 6.78
CA SER A 6 -5.79 -6.15 8.21
C SER A 6 -5.20 -4.88 8.82
N ALA A 7 -3.97 -4.50 8.44
CA ALA A 7 -3.35 -3.27 8.93
C ALA A 7 -4.14 -2.02 8.49
N PHE A 8 -4.64 -2.00 7.25
CA PHE A 8 -5.50 -0.91 6.77
C PHE A 8 -6.76 -0.78 7.62
N THR A 9 -7.47 -1.90 7.86
CA THR A 9 -8.68 -1.91 8.69
C THR A 9 -8.40 -1.38 10.09
N ASP A 10 -7.32 -1.80 10.74
CA ASP A 10 -7.04 -1.40 12.12
C ASP A 10 -6.58 0.06 12.23
N VAL A 11 -5.87 0.58 11.22
CA VAL A 11 -5.42 1.98 11.20
C VAL A 11 -6.55 2.95 10.85
N THR A 12 -7.51 2.54 10.01
CA THR A 12 -8.51 3.45 9.44
C THR A 12 -9.95 3.19 9.91
N GLY A 13 -10.24 2.03 10.50
CA GLY A 13 -11.59 1.58 10.82
C GLY A 13 -12.43 1.20 9.59
N ARG A 14 -11.86 1.19 8.38
CA ARG A 14 -12.56 0.97 7.12
C ARG A 14 -12.17 -0.38 6.49
N ALA A 15 -13.09 -0.98 5.74
CA ALA A 15 -12.77 -2.14 4.92
C ALA A 15 -11.82 -1.74 3.76
N PRO A 16 -10.82 -2.58 3.41
CA PRO A 16 -9.93 -2.33 2.28
C PRO A 16 -10.68 -2.45 0.97
N VAL A 17 -10.32 -1.59 0.01
CA VAL A 17 -10.81 -1.65 -1.38
C VAL A 17 -9.76 -2.36 -2.23
N TYR A 18 -10.17 -3.38 -2.96
CA TYR A 18 -9.30 -4.14 -3.86
C TYR A 18 -9.50 -3.70 -5.29
N GLY A 19 -8.39 -3.58 -6.03
CA GLY A 19 -8.40 -3.21 -7.43
C GLY A 19 -7.03 -3.40 -8.06
N GLY A 20 -6.94 -3.11 -9.35
CA GLY A 20 -5.67 -2.95 -10.05
C GLY A 20 -5.30 -1.48 -10.16
N VAL A 21 -4.05 -1.22 -10.54
CA VAL A 21 -3.61 0.11 -10.96
C VAL A 21 -3.74 0.19 -12.49
N PRO A 22 -4.32 1.25 -13.08
CA PRO A 22 -4.47 1.40 -14.52
C PRO A 22 -3.15 1.67 -15.28
N GLY A 23 -1.99 1.38 -14.66
CA GLY A 23 -0.65 1.55 -15.20
C GLY A 23 0.31 0.48 -14.68
N SER A 24 1.55 0.49 -15.18
CA SER A 24 2.60 -0.42 -14.69
C SER A 24 3.33 0.17 -13.49
N THR A 25 3.76 -0.70 -12.59
CA THR A 25 4.75 -0.38 -11.54
C THR A 25 5.91 -1.37 -11.66
N ASP A 26 6.99 -1.15 -10.91
CA ASP A 26 8.08 -2.13 -10.83
C ASP A 26 7.58 -3.50 -10.35
N GLY A 27 6.48 -3.52 -9.58
CA GLY A 27 5.80 -4.75 -9.16
C GLY A 27 5.40 -5.65 -10.33
N THR A 28 5.02 -5.09 -11.48
CA THR A 28 4.71 -5.86 -12.70
C THR A 28 5.92 -6.67 -13.15
N ILE A 29 7.10 -6.05 -13.16
CA ILE A 29 8.35 -6.68 -13.60
C ILE A 29 8.81 -7.70 -12.56
N LEU A 30 8.80 -7.34 -11.28
CA LEU A 30 9.20 -8.22 -10.18
C LEU A 30 8.33 -9.49 -10.12
N ASN A 31 7.03 -9.34 -10.30
CA ASN A 31 6.12 -10.49 -10.33
C ASN A 31 6.33 -11.33 -11.58
N ALA A 32 6.28 -10.72 -12.78
CA ALA A 32 6.33 -11.46 -14.03
C ALA A 32 7.69 -12.14 -14.30
N ARG A 33 8.80 -11.53 -13.85
CA ARG A 33 10.15 -12.03 -14.14
C ARG A 33 10.80 -12.80 -13.00
N ALA A 34 10.46 -12.49 -11.76
CA ALA A 34 11.09 -13.10 -10.58
C ALA A 34 10.10 -13.86 -9.69
N GLY A 35 8.81 -13.90 -10.04
CA GLY A 35 7.80 -14.60 -9.25
C GLY A 35 7.56 -14.00 -7.86
N VAL A 36 8.04 -12.77 -7.61
CA VAL A 36 7.90 -12.12 -6.32
C VAL A 36 6.43 -11.71 -6.13
N PRO A 37 5.76 -12.14 -5.03
CA PRO A 37 4.43 -11.65 -4.72
C PRO A 37 4.48 -10.17 -4.37
N ILE A 38 3.64 -9.36 -5.02
CA ILE A 38 3.58 -7.91 -4.79
C ILE A 38 2.17 -7.46 -4.43
N VAL A 39 2.08 -6.33 -3.74
CA VAL A 39 0.84 -5.57 -3.54
C VAL A 39 1.16 -4.12 -3.87
N THR A 40 0.43 -3.53 -4.81
CA THR A 40 0.55 -2.12 -5.13
C THR A 40 -0.50 -1.35 -4.33
N CYS A 41 -0.06 -0.51 -3.40
CA CYS A 41 -0.92 0.36 -2.60
C CYS A 41 -0.13 1.59 -2.13
N GLY A 42 -0.82 2.69 -1.88
CA GLY A 42 -0.21 3.93 -1.39
C GLY A 42 -1.23 5.03 -1.17
N PRO A 43 -0.81 6.18 -0.62
CA PRO A 43 -1.65 7.36 -0.48
C PRO A 43 -1.87 8.07 -1.81
N GLY A 44 -2.90 8.91 -1.89
CA GLY A 44 -3.20 9.73 -3.06
C GLY A 44 -4.18 9.08 -4.04
N ASP A 45 -4.71 9.93 -4.92
CA ASP A 45 -5.54 9.54 -6.04
C ASP A 45 -4.68 9.10 -7.23
N ILE A 46 -4.99 7.93 -7.79
CA ILE A 46 -4.29 7.35 -8.95
C ILE A 46 -4.34 8.21 -10.21
N HIS A 47 -5.21 9.21 -10.27
CA HIS A 47 -5.39 10.11 -11.42
C HIS A 47 -4.60 11.43 -11.32
N ILE A 48 -3.95 11.72 -10.18
CA ILE A 48 -3.17 12.95 -9.98
C ILE A 48 -1.74 12.92 -10.57
N PRO A 49 -0.99 11.78 -10.53
CA PRO A 49 0.39 11.77 -11.00
C PRO A 49 0.56 12.28 -12.43
N HIS A 50 1.70 12.95 -12.71
CA HIS A 50 2.06 13.50 -14.04
C HIS A 50 1.26 14.73 -14.50
N HIS A 51 0.57 15.41 -13.58
CA HIS A 51 -0.06 16.70 -13.83
C HIS A 51 0.78 17.86 -13.26
N VAL A 52 0.53 19.10 -13.72
CA VAL A 52 1.30 20.30 -13.30
C VAL A 52 1.24 20.56 -11.80
N ASP A 53 0.09 20.30 -11.19
CA ASP A 53 -0.17 20.49 -9.76
C ASP A 53 -0.23 19.13 -9.05
N GLU A 54 0.78 18.28 -9.24
CA GLU A 54 0.86 16.99 -8.55
C GLU A 54 0.99 17.18 -7.03
N TRP A 55 0.12 16.51 -6.26
CA TRP A 55 0.12 16.58 -4.81
C TRP A 55 -0.41 15.29 -4.19
N VAL A 56 -0.20 15.16 -2.87
CA VAL A 56 -0.74 14.06 -2.07
C VAL A 56 -1.13 14.58 -0.68
N SER A 57 -2.17 14.00 -0.08
CA SER A 57 -2.62 14.39 1.26
C SER A 57 -1.60 13.98 2.33
N ILE A 58 -1.22 14.93 3.18
CA ILE A 58 -0.35 14.67 4.33
C ILE A 58 -1.00 13.68 5.31
N ASP A 59 -2.32 13.72 5.46
CA ASP A 59 -3.01 12.78 6.36
C ASP A 59 -3.07 11.37 5.76
N GLU A 60 -3.21 11.24 4.44
CA GLU A 60 -3.09 9.94 3.77
C GLU A 60 -1.67 9.39 3.87
N ILE A 61 -0.63 10.23 3.77
CA ILE A 61 0.76 9.82 4.02
C ILE A 61 0.90 9.24 5.44
N LYS A 62 0.36 9.92 6.46
CA LYS A 62 0.41 9.42 7.86
C LYS A 62 -0.30 8.08 8.01
N VAL A 63 -1.44 7.89 7.35
CA VAL A 63 -2.17 6.61 7.33
C VAL A 63 -1.33 5.52 6.66
N ALA A 64 -0.76 5.81 5.48
CA ALA A 64 0.08 4.87 4.74
C ALA A 64 1.29 4.44 5.56
N VAL A 65 2.00 5.37 6.21
CA VAL A 65 3.14 5.06 7.09
C VAL A 65 2.74 4.11 8.21
N ARG A 66 1.66 4.40 8.95
CA ARG A 66 1.17 3.53 10.04
C ARG A 66 0.80 2.14 9.52
N MET A 67 0.12 2.09 8.39
CA MET A 67 -0.27 0.84 7.73
C MET A 67 0.96 0.01 7.33
N TYR A 68 1.97 0.62 6.72
CA TYR A 68 3.20 -0.08 6.31
C TYR A 68 3.95 -0.66 7.49
N VAL A 69 4.12 0.11 8.57
CA VAL A 69 4.78 -0.36 9.79
C VAL A 69 4.04 -1.56 10.37
N LEU A 70 2.72 -1.43 10.59
CA LEU A 70 1.92 -2.49 11.18
C LEU A 70 1.85 -3.75 10.29
N ALA A 71 1.67 -3.58 8.97
CA ALA A 71 1.67 -4.68 8.02
C ALA A 71 3.03 -5.40 8.00
N THR A 72 4.13 -4.66 8.08
CA THR A 72 5.49 -5.22 8.12
C THR A 72 5.72 -6.05 9.37
N MET A 73 5.36 -5.50 10.55
CA MET A 73 5.45 -6.23 11.82
C MET A 73 4.67 -7.55 11.76
N ARG A 74 3.44 -7.51 11.24
CA ARG A 74 2.58 -8.69 11.08
C ARG A 74 3.15 -9.70 10.09
N PHE A 75 3.63 -9.22 8.94
CA PHE A 75 4.16 -10.08 7.88
C PHE A 75 5.44 -10.79 8.31
N LEU A 76 6.34 -10.09 9.02
CA LEU A 76 7.60 -10.66 9.52
C LEU A 76 7.44 -11.42 10.85
N GLY A 77 6.24 -11.42 11.45
CA GLY A 77 5.96 -12.12 12.70
C GLY A 77 6.70 -11.52 13.90
N VAL A 78 6.92 -10.20 13.91
CA VAL A 78 7.51 -9.50 15.06
C VAL A 78 6.57 -9.69 16.25
N ARG A 79 7.09 -10.30 17.32
CA ARG A 79 6.41 -10.41 18.61
C ARG A 79 6.88 -9.27 19.49
N ASP A 80 6.00 -8.77 20.35
CA ASP A 80 6.41 -7.84 21.41
C ASP A 80 7.49 -8.53 22.26
N ALA A 81 8.56 -7.78 22.55
CA ALA A 81 9.70 -8.26 23.33
C ALA A 81 9.35 -8.43 24.80
#